data_AF-A0A527UU51-F1
#
_entry.id   AF-A0A527UU51-F1
#
_cell.length_a   1.000
_cell.length_b   1.000
_cell.length_c   1.000
_cell.angle_alpha   90.00
_cell.angle_beta   90.00
_cell.angle_gamma   90.00
#
_symmetry.space_group_name_H-M   'P 1'
#
loop_
_entity.id
_entity.type
_entity.pdbx_description
1 polymer ?
#
loop_
_entity_poly.entity_id
_entity_poly.type
_entity_poly.pdbx_seq_one_letter_code
_entity_poly.pdbx_strand_id
1 'polypeptide(L)' 'MNFPSAAPDLSFDLGPLALNYVLATGGSGYFRMSSVQPHIVAGRLHLVPEMPQFSYPVYAVQSASADESVVGPALAG' A
#
# COMPACT_ATOMS: atom_id res chain seq x y z
N MET A 1 18.33 12.67 30.80
CA MET A 1 17.67 13.24 29.61
C MET A 1 16.25 12.73 29.57
N ASN A 2 15.26 13.63 29.52
CA ASN A 2 13.84 13.26 29.42
C ASN A 2 13.48 13.22 27.93
N PHE A 3 13.22 12.02 27.38
CA PHE A 3 12.77 11.88 26.01
C PHE A 3 11.24 11.83 25.99
N PRO A 4 10.57 12.50 25.04
CA PRO A 4 9.12 12.43 24.93
C PRO A 4 8.68 10.98 24.67
N SER A 5 7.59 10.57 25.32
CA SER A 5 7.01 9.23 25.18
C SER A 5 6.21 9.03 23.89
N ALA A 6 5.94 10.11 23.15
CA ALA A 6 5.20 10.09 21.88
C ALA A 6 6.15 10.30 20.70
N ALA A 7 6.04 9.42 19.70
CA ALA A 7 6.67 9.63 18.40
C ALA A 7 5.89 10.70 17.60
N PRO A 8 6.55 11.62 16.89
CA PRO A 8 5.86 12.58 16.03
C PRO A 8 5.17 11.87 14.88
N ASP A 9 4.05 12.42 14.42
CA ASP A 9 3.40 11.95 13.20
C ASP A 9 4.32 12.18 11.99
N LEU A 10 4.47 11.14 11.16
CA LEU A 10 5.28 11.17 9.96
C LEU A 10 4.38 11.09 8.72
N SER A 11 4.66 11.94 7.74
CA SER A 11 3.99 11.91 6.43
C SER A 11 4.96 11.43 5.36
N PHE A 12 4.45 10.59 4.45
CA PHE A 12 5.20 10.05 3.33
C PHE A 12 4.38 10.15 2.06
N ASP A 13 4.96 10.72 1.00
CA ASP A 13 4.32 10.75 -0.32
C ASP A 13 4.50 9.43 -1.09
N LEU A 14 5.45 8.58 -0.66
CA LEU A 14 5.80 7.31 -1.30
C LEU A 14 5.50 6.13 -0.37
N GLY A 15 4.41 5.40 -0.65
CA GLY A 15 3.97 4.25 0.14
C GLY A 15 5.04 3.18 0.40
N PRO A 16 5.87 2.76 -0.59
CA PRO A 16 6.97 1.84 -0.34
C PRO A 16 8.00 2.32 0.69
N LEU A 17 8.28 3.63 0.74
CA LEU A 17 9.18 4.20 1.74
C LEU A 17 8.55 4.13 3.14
N ALA A 18 7.27 4.48 3.26
CA ALA A 18 6.52 4.34 4.51
C ALA A 18 6.49 2.89 5.01
N LEU A 19 6.30 1.92 4.11
CA LEU A 19 6.31 0.50 4.47
C LEU A 19 7.68 0.05 4.98
N ASN A 20 8.76 0.46 4.28
CA ASN A 20 10.12 0.16 4.72
C ASN A 20 10.42 0.77 6.10
N TYR A 21 9.94 1.99 6.36
CA TYR A 21 10.05 2.63 7.67
C TYR A 21 9.36 1.79 8.74
N VAL A 22 8.06 1.47 8.58
CA VAL A 22 7.30 0.66 9.54
C VAL A 22 7.96 -0.70 9.80
N LEU A 23 8.48 -1.35 8.76
CA LEU A 23 9.18 -2.63 8.88
C LEU A 23 10.53 -2.55 9.64
N ALA A 24 11.16 -1.37 9.68
CA ALA A 24 12.47 -1.16 10.30
C ALA A 24 12.37 -0.56 11.71
N THR A 25 11.44 0.37 11.94
CA THR A 25 11.34 1.17 13.16
C THR A 25 10.04 0.95 13.93
N GLY A 26 9.10 0.15 13.39
CA GLY A 26 7.76 0.01 13.94
C GLY A 26 6.85 1.18 13.57
N GLY A 27 5.61 1.10 14.04
CA GLY A 27 4.54 2.06 13.73
C GLY A 27 3.34 1.39 13.07
N SER A 28 2.41 2.22 12.60
CA SER A 28 1.17 1.78 11.94
C SER A 28 0.82 2.73 10.81
N GLY A 29 0.15 2.22 9.78
CA GLY A 29 -0.30 3.02 8.65
C GLY A 29 -1.22 2.24 7.72
N TYR A 30 -1.91 2.95 6.84
CA TYR A 30 -2.73 2.34 5.79
C TYR A 30 -1.88 2.02 4.57
N PHE A 31 -1.95 0.77 4.11
CA PHE A 31 -1.20 0.28 2.95
C PHE A 31 -2.11 -0.53 2.03
N ARG A 32 -1.75 -0.62 0.74
CA ARG A 32 -2.42 -1.55 -0.18
C ARG A 32 -2.16 -2.98 0.28
N MET A 33 -3.21 -3.79 0.39
CA MET A 33 -3.12 -5.17 0.85
C MET A 33 -2.10 -5.99 0.05
N SER A 34 -2.07 -5.84 -1.27
CA SER A 34 -1.12 -6.55 -2.14
C SER A 34 0.35 -6.28 -1.80
N SER A 35 0.68 -5.11 -1.26
CA SER A 35 2.04 -4.75 -0.87
C SER A 35 2.42 -5.29 0.51
N VAL A 36 1.47 -5.43 1.43
CA VAL A 36 1.74 -5.86 2.82
C VAL A 36 1.44 -7.32 3.09
N GLN A 37 0.68 -7.98 2.23
CA GLN A 37 0.26 -9.38 2.41
C GLN A 37 1.44 -10.34 2.65
N PRO A 38 2.57 -10.28 1.92
CA PRO A 38 3.73 -11.14 2.21
C PRO A 38 4.29 -10.93 3.63
N HIS A 39 4.26 -9.69 4.13
CA HIS A 39 4.74 -9.35 5.46
C HIS A 39 3.76 -9.77 6.56
N ILE A 40 2.45 -9.75 6.28
CA ILE A 40 1.43 -10.29 7.18
C ILE A 40 1.57 -11.81 7.29
N VAL A 41 1.69 -12.52 6.16
CA VAL A 41 1.88 -13.98 6.14
C VAL A 41 3.17 -14.37 6.87
N ALA A 42 4.24 -13.58 6.71
CA ALA A 42 5.51 -13.79 7.42
C ALA A 42 5.48 -13.36 8.90
N GLY A 43 4.36 -12.85 9.43
CA GLY A 43 4.22 -12.40 10.81
C GLY A 43 4.99 -11.11 11.15
N ARG A 44 5.51 -10.40 10.14
CA ARG A 44 6.23 -9.14 10.31
C ARG A 44 5.29 -7.94 10.47
N LEU A 45 4.07 -8.05 9.94
CA LEU A 45 3.00 -7.07 10.11
C LEU A 45 1.73 -7.80 10.58
N HIS A 46 0.82 -7.04 11.17
CA HIS A 46 -0.53 -7.49 11.49
C HIS A 46 -1.54 -6.40 11.16
N LEU A 47 -2.79 -6.79 10.95
CA LEU A 47 -3.88 -5.83 10.81
C LEU A 47 -4.23 -5.27 12.19
N VAL A 48 -4.34 -3.95 12.29
CA VAL A 48 -4.83 -3.30 13.51
C VAL A 48 -6.35 -3.53 13.60
N PRO A 49 -6.85 -4.14 14.69
CA PRO A 49 -8.28 -4.38 14.85
C PRO A 49 -9.09 -3.08 14.80
N GLU A 50 -10.34 -3.17 14.35
CA GLU A 50 -11.33 -2.07 14.36
C GLU A 50 -10.96 -0.83 13.52
N MET A 51 -9.88 -0.90 12.72
CA MET A 51 -9.52 0.17 11.79
C MET A 51 -10.32 0.07 10.49
N PRO A 52 -10.77 1.22 9.92
CA PRO A 52 -11.42 1.27 8.61
C PRO A 52 -10.63 0.59 7.50
N GLN A 53 -11.35 0.00 6.54
CA GLN A 53 -10.76 -0.54 5.31
C GLN A 53 -11.26 0.26 4.11
N PHE A 54 -10.37 0.47 3.16
CA PHE A 54 -10.64 1.25 1.97
C PHE A 54 -10.38 0.42 0.72
N SER A 55 -11.30 0.46 -0.24
CA SER A 55 -11.07 -0.11 -1.56
C SER A 55 -10.11 0.78 -2.34
N TYR A 56 -9.04 0.17 -2.87
CA TYR A 56 -8.09 0.84 -3.76
C TYR A 56 -8.09 0.15 -5.13
N PRO A 57 -9.06 0.48 -6.01
CA PRO A 57 -9.17 -0.16 -7.31
C PRO A 57 -8.02 0.26 -8.23
N VAL A 58 -7.59 -0.67 -9.09
CA VAL A 58 -6.63 -0.42 -10.17
C VAL A 58 -7.40 -0.48 -11.49
N TYR A 59 -7.17 0.49 -12.36
CA TYR A 59 -7.84 0.62 -13.66
C TYR A 59 -6.82 0.60 -14.79
N ALA A 60 -7.17 -0.06 -15.90
CA ALA A 60 -6.49 0.11 -17.17
C ALA A 60 -7.07 1.33 -17.90
N VAL A 61 -6.21 2.18 -18.46
CA VAL A 61 -6.64 3.37 -19.21
C VAL A 61 -6.06 3.27 -20.62
N GLN A 62 -6.94 3.41 -21.62
CA GLN A 62 -6.58 3.43 -23.04
C GLN A 62 -7.04 4.73 -23.71
N SER A 63 -6.49 5.03 -24.89
CA SER A 63 -7.07 6.05 -25.76
C SER A 63 -8.49 5.66 -26.17
N ALA A 64 -9.41 6.62 -26.25
CA ALA A 64 -10.74 6.37 -26.82
C ALA A 64 -10.68 5.90 -28.29
N SER A 65 -9.57 6.20 -28.99
CA SER A 65 -9.31 5.79 -30.37
C SER A 65 -8.32 4.62 -30.47
N ALA A 66 -8.11 3.87 -29.39
CA ALA A 66 -7.16 2.76 -29.41
C ALA A 66 -7.64 1.64 -30.35
N ASP A 67 -6.68 0.98 -31.00
CA ASP A 67 -6.95 -0.14 -31.89
C ASP A 67 -7.32 -1.39 -31.08
N GLU A 68 -8.55 -1.88 -31.27
CA GLU A 68 -9.08 -3.07 -30.59
C GLU A 68 -8.27 -4.33 -30.89
N SER A 69 -7.64 -4.42 -32.06
CA SER A 69 -6.76 -5.55 -32.38
C SER A 69 -5.52 -5.61 -31.48
N VAL A 70 -5.16 -4.49 -30.85
CA VAL A 70 -4.05 -4.39 -29.90
C VAL A 70 -4.56 -4.43 -28.46
N VAL A 71 -5.64 -3.70 -28.13
CA VAL A 71 -6.11 -3.63 -26.74
C VAL A 71 -6.83 -4.89 -26.28
N GLY A 72 -7.64 -5.51 -27.12
CA GLY A 72 -8.37 -6.74 -26.77
C GLY A 72 -7.46 -7.83 -26.19
N PRO A 73 -6.35 -8.19 -26.85
CA PRO A 73 -5.37 -9.12 -26.31
C PRO A 73 -4.71 -8.65 -25.02
N ALA A 74 -4.38 -7.35 -24.90
CA ALA A 74 -3.71 -6.81 -23.72
C ALA A 74 -4.60 -6.83 -22.45
N LEU A 75 -5.92 -6.73 -22.61
CA LEU A 75 -6.88 -6.82 -21.52
C LEU A 75 -7.28 -8.27 -21.18
N ALA A 76 -7.09 -9.21 -22.11
CA ALA A 76 -7.42 -10.62 -21.90
C ALA A 76 -6.46 -11.34 -20.92
N GLY A 77 -5.24 -10.81 -20.76
CA GLY A 77 -4.21 -11.36 -19.86
C GLY A 77 -3.41 -12.48 -20.50
#